data_AF-J2WI31-F1
#
_entry.id   AF-J2WI31-F1
#
_cell.length_a   1.000
_cell.length_b   1.000
_cell.length_c   1.000
_cell.angle_alpha   90.00
_cell.angle_beta   90.00
_cell.angle_gamma   90.00
#
_symmetry.space_group_name_H-M   'P 1'
#
loop_
_entity.id
_entity.type
_entity.pdbx_description
1 polymer ?
#
loop_
_entity_poly.entity_id
_entity_poly.type
_entity_poly.pdbx_seq_one_letter_code
_entity_poly.pdbx_strand_id
1 'polypeptide(L)'
;MFSAFSSIDYQSIRASTPAETAVKRLSGIGEVLSSLDISAIHTSSDMARALWTLDTADKCIRMILSEFRTERTKDVVRQAESLIDLIEAARDEVSSYRGDSRVLS
;
A
#
# COMPACT_ATOMS: atom_id res chain seq x y z
N MET A 1 -14.01 -8.30 -5.88
CA MET A 1 -14.44 -7.24 -4.94
C MET A 1 -14.53 -7.87 -3.55
N PHE A 2 -13.69 -7.45 -2.60
CA PHE A 2 -13.65 -8.05 -1.25
C PHE A 2 -14.29 -7.10 -0.22
N SER A 3 -15.28 -7.62 0.52
CA SER A 3 -16.15 -6.87 1.44
C SER A 3 -15.64 -6.83 2.89
N ALA A 4 -14.32 -6.87 3.11
CA ALA A 4 -13.73 -7.04 4.45
C ALA A 4 -13.51 -5.74 5.24
N PHE A 5 -13.86 -4.56 4.69
CA PHE A 5 -13.44 -3.27 5.26
C PHE A 5 -14.60 -2.35 5.70
N SER A 6 -15.85 -2.85 5.75
CA SER A 6 -17.04 -2.03 6.01
C SER A 6 -17.29 -1.66 7.48
N SER A 7 -16.25 -1.57 8.32
CA SER A 7 -16.41 -1.16 9.73
C SER A 7 -15.31 -0.19 10.13
N ILE A 8 -15.41 1.07 9.72
CA ILE A 8 -14.60 2.14 10.32
C ILE A 8 -15.55 3.27 10.72
N ASP A 9 -15.77 3.34 12.02
CA ASP A 9 -16.57 4.36 12.70
C ASP A 9 -15.85 5.71 12.62
N TYR A 10 -16.56 6.72 12.10
CA TYR A 10 -16.03 8.04 11.72
C TYR A 10 -15.92 9.03 12.90
N GLN A 11 -16.23 8.59 14.12
CA GLN A 11 -16.22 9.44 15.30
C GLN A 11 -14.89 9.38 16.04
N SER A 12 -14.02 10.37 15.84
CA SER A 12 -13.16 10.91 16.91
C SER A 12 -12.22 12.00 16.39
N ILE A 13 -12.67 13.25 16.50
CA ILE A 13 -11.83 14.45 16.64
C ILE A 13 -11.33 14.50 18.09
N ARG A 14 -10.63 13.46 18.52
CA ARG A 14 -9.81 13.42 19.75
C ARG A 14 -8.37 13.55 19.27
N ALA A 15 -7.50 14.23 20.03
CA ALA A 15 -6.08 14.27 19.73
C ALA A 15 -5.57 12.82 19.65
N SER A 16 -5.43 12.31 18.42
CA SER A 16 -5.00 10.94 18.19
C SER A 16 -3.56 10.82 18.62
N THR A 17 -3.22 9.72 19.29
CA THR A 17 -1.82 9.46 19.61
C THR A 17 -1.00 9.45 18.30
N PRO A 18 0.31 9.74 18.34
CA PRO A 18 1.15 9.62 17.15
C PRO A 18 0.99 8.27 16.44
N ALA A 19 0.86 7.19 17.21
CA ALA A 19 0.61 5.84 16.68
C ALA A 19 -0.77 5.71 15.99
N GLU A 20 -1.85 6.22 16.59
CA GLU A 20 -3.19 6.23 15.95
C GLU A 20 -3.20 7.05 14.66
N THR A 21 -2.46 8.17 14.64
CA THR A 21 -2.32 9.00 13.44
C THR A 21 -1.54 8.25 12.35
N ALA A 22 -0.50 7.51 12.72
CA ALA A 22 0.25 6.66 11.79
C ALA A 22 -0.61 5.55 11.21
N VAL A 23 -1.39 4.85 12.04
CA VAL A 23 -2.36 3.84 11.61
C VAL A 23 -3.34 4.43 10.59
N LYS A 24 -3.91 5.61 10.85
CA LYS A 24 -4.80 6.29 9.88
C LYS A 24 -4.11 6.59 8.55
N ARG A 25 -2.86 7.06 8.57
CA ARG A 25 -2.08 7.30 7.35
C ARG A 25 -1.82 6.01 6.58
N LEU A 26 -1.43 4.94 7.27
CA LEU A 26 -1.23 3.61 6.66
C LEU A 26 -2.52 3.08 6.05
N SER A 27 -3.67 3.25 6.72
CA SER A 27 -4.98 2.87 6.18
C SER A 27 -5.31 3.65 4.91
N GLY A 28 -5.12 4.97 4.90
CA GLY A 28 -5.35 5.78 3.69
C GLY A 28 -4.42 5.40 2.52
N ILE A 29 -3.17 5.02 2.79
CA ILE A 29 -2.27 4.48 1.76
C ILE A 29 -2.82 3.15 1.23
N GLY A 30 -3.27 2.26 2.12
CA GLY A 30 -3.90 0.99 1.74
C GLY A 30 -5.13 1.17 0.86
N GLU A 31 -5.99 2.15 1.16
CA GLU A 31 -7.16 2.50 0.34
C GLU A 31 -6.75 2.94 -1.07
N VAL A 32 -5.77 3.83 -1.19
CA VAL A 32 -5.22 4.24 -2.50
C VAL A 32 -4.68 3.04 -3.26
N LEU A 33 -3.92 2.17 -2.61
CA LEU A 33 -3.38 0.96 -3.24
C LEU A 33 -4.48 -0.01 -3.67
N SER A 34 -5.55 -0.16 -2.90
CA SER A 34 -6.70 -1.00 -3.26
C SER A 34 -7.46 -0.53 -4.49
N SER A 35 -7.29 0.75 -4.87
CA SER A 35 -7.87 1.33 -6.08
C SER A 35 -7.04 1.06 -7.34
N LEU A 36 -5.83 0.51 -7.19
CA LEU A 36 -5.01 0.08 -8.32
C LEU A 36 -5.62 -1.16 -8.96
N ASP A 37 -6.25 -0.96 -10.10
CA ASP A 37 -6.73 -2.05 -10.93
C ASP A 37 -5.61 -2.55 -11.85
N ILE A 38 -4.93 -3.62 -11.42
CA ILE A 38 -3.87 -4.26 -12.20
C ILE A 38 -4.42 -4.80 -13.52
N SER A 39 -5.70 -5.20 -13.58
CA SER A 39 -6.33 -5.72 -14.80
C SER A 39 -6.54 -4.66 -15.88
N ALA A 40 -6.55 -3.37 -15.49
CA ALA A 40 -6.63 -2.24 -16.41
C ALA A 40 -5.27 -1.83 -17.01
N ILE A 41 -4.17 -2.51 -16.66
CA ILE A 41 -2.84 -2.24 -17.20
C ILE A 41 -2.72 -2.86 -18.60
N HIS A 42 -2.85 -2.02 -19.62
CA HIS A 42 -2.76 -2.48 -21.03
C HIS A 42 -1.57 -1.90 -21.78
N THR A 43 -0.94 -0.84 -21.26
CA THR A 43 0.20 -0.18 -21.92
C THR A 43 1.43 -0.10 -21.04
N SER A 44 2.60 0.06 -21.65
CA SER A 44 3.85 0.33 -20.93
C SER A 44 3.75 1.59 -20.06
N SER A 45 2.93 2.57 -20.47
CA SER A 45 2.69 3.81 -19.71
C SER A 45 1.87 3.53 -18.44
N ASP A 46 0.85 2.69 -18.55
CA ASP A 46 0.02 2.29 -17.40
C ASP A 46 0.82 1.44 -16.41
N MET A 47 1.67 0.55 -16.94
CA MET A 47 2.60 -0.24 -16.13
C MET A 47 3.61 0.66 -15.39
N ALA A 48 4.24 1.60 -16.09
CA ALA A 48 5.17 2.54 -15.48
C ALA A 48 4.49 3.39 -14.39
N ARG A 49 3.24 3.81 -14.63
CA ARG A 49 2.43 4.55 -13.65
C ARG A 49 2.11 3.69 -12.43
N ALA A 50 1.70 2.43 -12.62
CA ALA A 50 1.42 1.50 -11.52
C ALA A 50 2.66 1.26 -10.66
N LEU A 51 3.81 0.94 -11.28
CA LEU A 51 5.07 0.75 -10.57
C LEU A 51 5.50 2.01 -9.82
N TRP A 52 5.37 3.19 -10.43
CA TRP A 52 5.69 4.45 -9.78
C TRP A 52 4.80 4.74 -8.56
N THR A 53 3.51 4.40 -8.63
CA THR A 53 2.59 4.50 -7.49
C THR A 53 2.99 3.55 -6.36
N LEU A 54 3.32 2.29 -6.69
CA LEU A 54 3.80 1.30 -5.72
C LEU A 54 5.10 1.72 -5.03
N ASP A 55 6.05 2.28 -5.80
CA ASP A 55 7.30 2.86 -5.27
C ASP A 55 7.08 4.05 -4.35
N THR A 56 6.13 4.90 -4.70
CA THR A 56 5.81 6.07 -3.88
C THR A 56 5.14 5.64 -2.57
N ALA A 57 4.22 4.68 -2.62
CA ALA A 57 3.56 4.14 -1.43
C ALA A 57 4.56 3.48 -0.46
N ASP A 58 5.47 2.64 -0.96
CA ASP A 58 6.51 1.99 -0.15
C ASP A 58 7.40 3.00 0.56
N LYS A 59 7.82 4.06 -0.14
CA LYS A 59 8.60 5.17 0.47
C LYS A 59 7.82 5.87 1.58
N CYS A 60 6.53 6.15 1.36
CA CYS A 60 5.67 6.76 2.37
C CYS A 60 5.53 5.87 3.62
N ILE A 61 5.31 4.56 3.43
CA ILE A 61 5.19 3.60 4.54
C ILE A 61 6.49 3.50 5.32
N ARG A 62 7.64 3.38 4.64
CA ARG A 62 8.96 3.33 5.30
C ARG A 62 9.30 4.62 6.06
N MET A 63 8.87 5.77 5.53
CA MET A 63 9.00 7.05 6.23
C MET A 63 8.21 7.05 7.53
N ILE A 64 6.94 6.63 7.49
CA ILE A 64 6.11 6.47 8.70
C ILE A 64 6.81 5.51 9.67
N LEU A 65 7.23 4.32 9.22
CA LEU A 65 7.88 3.32 10.06
C LEU A 65 9.15 3.85 10.76
N SER A 66 9.91 4.73 10.09
CA SER A 66 11.12 5.33 10.66
C SER A 66 10.86 6.19 11.90
N GLU A 67 9.66 6.78 12.01
CA GLU A 67 9.23 7.61 13.14
C GLU A 67 8.87 6.77 14.39
N PHE A 68 8.63 5.46 14.22
CA PHE A 68 8.05 4.59 15.25
C PHE A 68 8.95 3.43 15.68
N ARG A 69 10.27 3.51 15.48
CA ARG A 69 11.24 2.44 15.83
C ARG A 69 11.38 2.08 17.33
N THR A 70 10.58 2.66 18.23
CA THR A 70 10.65 2.40 19.69
C THR A 70 9.50 1.53 20.19
N GLU A 71 9.72 0.73 21.25
CA GLU A 71 8.96 -0.47 21.69
C GLU A 71 7.43 -0.35 21.89
N ARG A 72 6.80 0.82 21.75
CA ARG A 72 5.35 1.02 22.00
C ARG A 72 4.46 1.11 20.75
N THR A 73 4.93 0.63 19.60
CA THR A 73 4.27 0.87 18.29
C THR A 73 4.07 -0.41 17.46
N LYS A 74 3.97 -1.57 18.13
CA LYS A 74 3.86 -2.88 17.48
C LYS A 74 2.77 -2.96 16.41
N ASP A 75 1.62 -2.31 16.65
CA ASP A 75 0.52 -2.30 15.67
C ASP A 75 0.84 -1.48 14.41
N VAL A 76 1.54 -0.36 14.56
CA VAL A 76 2.01 0.47 13.44
C VAL A 76 3.03 -0.32 12.61
N VAL A 77 3.98 -0.98 13.28
CA VAL A 77 5.00 -1.81 12.64
C VAL A 77 4.33 -2.94 11.85
N ARG A 78 3.45 -3.71 12.49
CA ARG A 78 2.75 -4.83 11.86
C ARG A 78 1.92 -4.41 10.66
N GLN A 79 1.22 -3.27 10.74
CA GLN A 79 0.42 -2.77 9.62
C GLN A 79 1.31 -2.27 8.47
N ALA A 80 2.43 -1.60 8.77
CA ALA A 80 3.38 -1.14 7.77
C ALA A 80 4.03 -2.33 7.04
N GLU A 81 4.49 -3.34 7.78
CA GLU A 81 5.07 -4.57 7.20
C GLU A 81 4.06 -5.28 6.29
N SER A 82 2.82 -5.44 6.74
CA SER A 82 1.77 -6.04 5.90
C SER A 82 1.51 -5.27 4.61
N LEU A 83 1.61 -3.94 4.61
CA LEU A 83 1.46 -3.14 3.40
C LEU A 83 2.69 -3.24 2.48
N ILE A 84 3.89 -3.33 3.05
CA ILE A 84 5.12 -3.55 2.29
C ILE A 84 5.05 -4.89 1.55
N ASP A 85 4.64 -5.96 2.23
CA ASP A 85 4.49 -7.30 1.62
C ASP A 85 3.48 -7.28 0.45
N LEU A 86 2.36 -6.57 0.62
CA LEU A 86 1.35 -6.41 -0.44
C LEU A 86 1.89 -5.59 -1.62
N ILE A 87 2.68 -4.55 -1.37
CA ILE A 87 3.33 -3.77 -2.43
C ILE A 87 4.34 -4.64 -3.20
N GLU A 88 5.14 -5.45 -2.50
CA GLU A 88 6.10 -6.35 -3.13
C GLU A 88 5.39 -7.38 -4.02
N ALA A 89 4.32 -8.01 -3.51
CA ALA A 89 3.50 -8.93 -4.31
C ALA A 89 2.89 -8.23 -5.55
N ALA A 90 2.39 -7.01 -5.41
CA ALA A 90 1.83 -6.26 -6.54
C ALA A 90 2.91 -5.88 -7.58
N ARG A 91 4.13 -5.53 -7.14
CA ARG A 91 5.26 -5.26 -8.06
C ARG A 91 5.65 -6.51 -8.84
N ASP A 92 5.68 -7.67 -8.18
CA ASP A 92 5.99 -8.94 -8.82
C ASP A 92 4.92 -9.31 -9.86
N GLU A 93 3.64 -9.13 -9.53
CA GLU A 93 2.53 -9.37 -10.45
C GLU A 93 2.62 -8.45 -11.69
N VAL A 94 2.79 -7.14 -11.49
CA VAL A 94 2.94 -6.17 -12.58
C VAL A 94 4.18 -6.47 -13.43
N SER A 95 5.28 -6.92 -12.82
CA SER A 95 6.51 -7.29 -13.53
C SER A 95 6.39 -8.59 -14.31
N SER A 96 5.56 -9.53 -13.86
CA SER A 96 5.29 -10.79 -14.55
C SER A 96 4.58 -10.59 -15.89
N TYR A 97 3.66 -9.62 -15.99
CA TYR A 97 3.00 -9.26 -17.27
C TYR A 97 3.99 -8.86 -18.37
N ARG A 98 5.15 -8.30 -18.00
CA ARG A 98 6.24 -7.97 -18.94
C ARG A 98 6.95 -9.21 -19.47
N GLY A 99 7.00 -10.29 -18.68
CA GLY A 99 7.55 -11.59 -19.07
C GLY A 99 6.69 -12.26 -20.15
N ASP A 100 5.38 -12.32 -19.93
CA ASP A 100 4.45 -13.00 -20.83
C ASP A 100 4.25 -12.28 -22.17
N SER A 101 4.21 -10.94 -22.18
CA SER A 101 4.14 -10.18 -23.45
C SER A 101 5.39 -10.35 -24.33
N ARG A 102 6.53 -10.77 -23.77
CA ARG A 102 7.76 -11.03 -24.54
C ARG A 102 7.86 -12.44 -25.10
N VAL A 103 7.09 -13.40 -24.59
CA VAL A 103 7.12 -14.80 -25.04
C VAL A 103 6.21 -15.02 -26.26
N LEU A 104 5.34 -14.06 -26.57
CA LEU A 104 4.42 -14.11 -27.72
C LEU A 104 4.90 -13.32 -28.95
N SER A 105 6.19 -12.97 -29.06
CA SER A 105 6.78 -12.29 -30.23
C SER A 105 7.74 -13.18 -31.01
#